data_AF-A0A7S3KNU6-F1
#
_entry.id   AF-A0A7S3KNU6-F1
#
_cell.length_a   1.000
_cell.length_b   1.000
_cell.length_c   1.000
_cell.angle_alpha   90.00
_cell.angle_beta   90.00
_cell.angle_gamma   90.00
#
_symmetry.space_group_name_H-M   'P 1'
#
loop_
_entity.id
_entity.type
_entity.pdbx_description
1 polymer ?
#
loop_
_entity_poly.entity_id
_entity_poly.type
_entity_poly.pdbx_seq_one_letter_code
_entity_poly.pdbx_strand_id
1 'polypeptide(L)'
;QRSRELIFKEIERIKTNFELREEEVKKLMSLRYRMGSYNLLNYNSQIFKMMVTWTIMQAYLEQLKKWEEEVTWRDHWSSKDIAELIKLQEKYAGNWAKIATQLGRHSLACKEKFNSLSLKVKRGEWTYQETGTLLELISKFGKNFALISKKMRNRSRIQIRDRVAYLEKTKLLKFDSRMEAKLC
;
A
#
# COMPACT_ATOMS: atom_id res chain seq x y z
N GLN A 1 9.90 -38.02 -43.36
CA GLN A 1 9.90 -38.52 -41.98
C GLN A 1 11.14 -38.07 -41.19
N ARG A 2 12.35 -38.38 -41.66
CA ARG A 2 13.64 -38.01 -41.02
C ARG A 2 13.79 -36.54 -40.58
N SER A 3 13.29 -35.61 -41.38
CA SER A 3 13.35 -34.17 -41.09
C SER A 3 12.44 -33.74 -39.94
N ARG A 4 11.31 -34.43 -39.72
CA ARG A 4 10.38 -34.12 -38.62
C ARG A 4 10.93 -34.59 -37.27
N GLU A 5 11.59 -35.74 -37.23
CA GLU A 5 12.23 -36.27 -36.00
C GLU A 5 13.39 -35.41 -35.53
N LEU A 6 14.24 -34.92 -36.45
CA LEU A 6 15.33 -34.01 -36.12
C LEU A 6 14.81 -32.67 -35.57
N ILE A 7 13.72 -32.16 -36.14
CA ILE A 7 13.06 -30.95 -35.66
C ILE A 7 12.46 -31.17 -34.26
N PHE A 8 11.82 -32.31 -34.03
CA PHE A 8 11.26 -32.63 -32.73
C PHE A 8 12.34 -32.74 -31.65
N LYS A 9 13.46 -33.40 -31.96
CA LYS A 9 14.63 -33.47 -31.07
C LYS A 9 15.22 -32.10 -30.75
N GLU A 10 15.30 -31.20 -31.73
CA GLU A 10 15.83 -29.85 -31.50
C GLU A 10 14.88 -29.01 -30.63
N ILE A 11 13.57 -29.14 -30.84
CA ILE A 11 12.55 -28.46 -30.02
C ILE A 11 12.55 -29.00 -28.58
N GLU A 12 12.67 -30.31 -28.40
CA GLU A 12 12.83 -30.92 -27.07
C GLU A 12 14.13 -30.45 -26.39
N ARG A 13 15.24 -30.35 -27.13
CA ARG A 13 16.49 -29.80 -26.58
C ARG A 13 16.34 -28.36 -26.13
N ILE A 14 15.67 -27.51 -26.91
CA ILE A 14 15.40 -26.11 -26.57
C ILE A 14 14.46 -26.03 -25.35
N LYS A 15 13.43 -26.88 -25.30
CA LYS A 15 12.51 -26.97 -24.17
C LYS A 15 13.24 -27.28 -22.86
N THR A 16 14.13 -28.26 -22.86
CA THR A 16 14.91 -28.64 -21.68
C THR A 16 15.92 -27.57 -21.29
N ASN A 17 16.64 -26.99 -22.26
CA ASN A 17 17.69 -26.01 -21.98
C ASN A 17 17.18 -24.68 -21.40
N PHE A 18 15.91 -24.33 -21.65
CA PHE A 18 15.33 -23.06 -21.24
C PHE A 18 14.05 -23.21 -20.40
N GLU A 19 13.77 -24.41 -19.90
CA GLU A 19 12.60 -24.71 -19.05
C GLU A 19 11.27 -24.17 -19.62
N LEU A 20 11.08 -24.31 -20.93
CA LEU A 20 9.91 -23.76 -21.62
C LEU A 20 8.62 -24.49 -21.22
N ARG A 21 7.54 -23.73 -21.01
CA ARG A 21 6.20 -24.27 -20.76
C ARG A 21 5.62 -24.85 -22.04
N GLU A 22 4.67 -25.80 -21.91
CA GLU A 22 4.04 -26.46 -23.06
C GLU A 22 3.41 -25.50 -24.07
N GLU A 23 2.84 -24.38 -23.61
CA GLU A 23 2.26 -23.36 -24.49
C GLU A 23 3.32 -22.60 -25.32
N GLU A 24 4.55 -22.51 -24.81
CA GLU A 24 5.68 -21.87 -25.50
C GLU A 24 6.27 -22.81 -26.55
N VAL A 25 6.34 -24.10 -26.24
CA VAL A 25 6.70 -25.16 -27.19
C VAL A 25 5.72 -25.22 -28.35
N LYS A 26 4.41 -25.12 -28.09
CA LYS A 26 3.38 -25.05 -29.15
C LYS A 26 3.57 -23.83 -30.06
N LYS A 27 3.92 -22.66 -29.51
CA LYS A 27 4.21 -21.46 -30.30
C LYS A 27 5.44 -21.65 -31.18
N LEU A 28 6.51 -22.27 -30.67
CA LEU A 28 7.71 -22.61 -31.44
C LEU A 28 7.40 -23.55 -32.60
N MET A 29 6.63 -24.61 -32.35
CA MET A 29 6.16 -25.52 -33.40
C MET A 29 5.33 -24.78 -34.47
N SER A 30 4.45 -23.87 -34.06
CA SER A 30 3.62 -23.07 -34.98
C SER A 30 4.44 -22.11 -35.85
N LEU A 31 5.51 -21.53 -35.29
CA LEU A 31 6.41 -20.63 -35.99
C LEU A 31 7.25 -21.41 -37.01
N ARG A 32 7.70 -22.61 -36.63
CA ARG A 32 8.43 -23.51 -37.53
C ARG A 32 7.59 -23.94 -38.72
N TYR A 33 6.33 -24.28 -38.48
CA TYR A 33 5.40 -24.72 -39.52
C TYR A 33 5.13 -23.62 -40.54
N ARG A 34 5.01 -22.35 -40.10
CA ARG A 34 4.80 -21.20 -40.98
C ARG A 34 6.00 -20.86 -41.87
N MET A 35 7.22 -21.06 -41.38
CA MET A 35 8.45 -20.63 -42.09
C MET A 35 9.02 -21.70 -43.04
N GLY A 36 8.56 -22.95 -42.93
CA GLY A 36 9.03 -24.07 -43.75
C GLY A 36 10.42 -24.58 -43.36
N SER A 37 10.83 -25.71 -43.94
CA SER A 37 12.09 -26.38 -43.63
C SER A 37 13.33 -25.67 -44.19
N TYR A 38 13.18 -24.93 -45.30
CA TYR A 38 14.27 -24.31 -46.06
C TYR A 38 14.73 -22.95 -45.50
N ASN A 39 13.96 -22.32 -44.61
CA ASN A 39 14.28 -20.99 -44.07
C ASN A 39 14.76 -21.05 -42.60
N LEU A 40 15.73 -21.92 -42.34
CA LEU A 40 16.23 -22.25 -40.99
C LEU A 40 16.91 -21.05 -40.30
N LEU A 41 17.65 -20.23 -41.04
CA LEU A 41 18.31 -19.02 -40.51
C LEU A 41 17.31 -18.01 -39.95
N ASN A 42 16.21 -17.76 -40.68
CA ASN A 42 15.17 -16.85 -40.23
C ASN A 42 14.40 -17.44 -39.04
N TYR A 43 14.10 -18.73 -39.06
CA TYR A 43 13.53 -19.43 -37.90
C TYR A 43 14.41 -19.32 -36.64
N ASN A 44 15.73 -19.56 -36.77
CA ASN A 44 16.67 -19.47 -35.65
C ASN A 44 16.80 -18.03 -35.13
N SER A 45 16.79 -17.03 -36.02
CA SER A 45 16.81 -15.62 -35.64
C SER A 45 15.56 -15.21 -34.85
N GLN A 46 14.38 -15.67 -35.27
CA GLN A 46 13.12 -15.38 -34.58
C GLN A 46 13.01 -16.13 -33.25
N ILE A 47 13.48 -17.37 -33.17
CA ILE A 47 13.62 -18.08 -31.90
C ILE A 47 14.52 -17.29 -30.97
N PHE A 48 15.72 -16.90 -31.41
CA PHE A 48 16.66 -16.16 -30.56
C PHE A 48 16.04 -14.88 -30.01
N LYS A 49 15.36 -14.09 -30.86
CA LYS A 49 14.64 -12.88 -30.42
C LYS A 49 13.53 -13.18 -29.43
N MET A 50 12.75 -14.22 -29.66
CA MET A 50 11.67 -14.64 -28.76
C MET A 50 12.19 -15.19 -27.43
N MET A 51 13.31 -15.90 -27.45
CA MET A 51 13.96 -16.46 -26.26
C MET A 51 14.59 -15.36 -25.42
N VAL A 52 15.28 -14.39 -26.02
CA VAL A 52 15.85 -13.25 -25.29
C VAL A 52 14.76 -12.41 -24.63
N THR A 53 13.67 -12.10 -25.36
CA THR A 53 12.54 -11.36 -24.77
C THR A 53 11.84 -12.18 -23.69
N TRP A 54 11.75 -13.50 -23.84
CA TRP A 54 11.18 -14.38 -22.84
C TRP A 54 12.04 -14.48 -21.58
N THR A 55 13.36 -14.63 -21.69
CA THR A 55 14.26 -14.65 -20.52
C THR A 55 14.22 -13.32 -19.75
N ILE A 56 14.19 -12.19 -20.47
CA ILE A 56 14.01 -10.86 -19.85
C ILE A 56 12.62 -10.76 -19.20
N MET A 57 11.57 -11.27 -19.85
CA MET A 57 10.22 -11.29 -19.31
C MET A 57 10.12 -12.17 -18.06
N GLN A 58 10.74 -13.35 -18.04
CA GLN A 58 10.75 -14.23 -16.87
C GLN A 58 11.50 -13.57 -15.71
N ALA A 59 12.68 -12.99 -15.95
CA ALA A 59 13.41 -12.23 -14.94
C ALA A 59 12.60 -11.05 -14.39
N TYR A 60 11.86 -10.34 -15.26
CA TYR A 60 10.97 -9.26 -14.85
C TYR A 60 9.77 -9.77 -14.05
N LEU A 61 9.13 -10.86 -14.47
CA LEU A 61 8.01 -11.48 -13.75
C LEU A 61 8.44 -12.03 -12.38
N GLU A 62 9.65 -12.57 -12.27
CA GLU A 62 10.21 -13.04 -11.01
C GLU A 62 10.53 -11.88 -10.06
N GLN A 63 11.07 -10.77 -10.59
CA GLN A 63 11.21 -9.52 -9.83
C GLN A 63 9.86 -8.99 -9.35
N LEU A 64 8.82 -9.03 -10.19
CA LEU A 64 7.47 -8.62 -9.81
C LEU A 64 6.84 -9.53 -8.77
N LYS A 65 6.98 -10.86 -8.86
CA LYS A 65 6.51 -11.79 -7.83
C LYS A 65 7.16 -11.53 -6.48
N LYS A 66 8.49 -11.37 -6.47
CA LYS A 66 9.23 -10.99 -5.25
C LYS A 66 8.71 -9.67 -4.69
N TRP A 67 8.46 -8.69 -5.55
CA TRP A 67 7.91 -7.40 -5.14
C TRP A 67 6.48 -7.54 -4.58
N GLU A 68 5.61 -8.34 -5.19
CA GLU A 68 4.25 -8.63 -4.71
C GLU A 68 4.25 -9.38 -3.36
N GLU A 69 5.11 -10.39 -3.17
CA GLU A 69 5.25 -11.10 -1.89
C GLU A 69 5.74 -10.17 -0.77
N GLU A 70 6.71 -9.30 -1.07
CA GLU A 70 7.17 -8.31 -0.09
C GLU A 70 6.12 -7.21 0.17
N VAL A 71 5.32 -6.81 -0.81
CA VAL A 71 4.26 -5.79 -0.66
C VAL A 71 3.04 -6.37 0.09
N THR A 72 2.61 -7.58 -0.22
CA THR A 72 1.48 -8.25 0.46
C THR A 72 1.73 -8.48 1.95
N TRP A 73 2.97 -8.83 2.34
CA TRP A 73 3.38 -8.88 3.75
C TRP A 73 3.45 -7.50 4.43
N ARG A 74 3.81 -6.45 3.68
CA ARG A 74 3.92 -5.08 4.21
C ARG A 74 2.54 -4.46 4.51
N ASP A 75 1.50 -4.78 3.74
CA ASP A 75 0.18 -4.14 3.84
C ASP A 75 -0.87 -4.89 4.67
N HIS A 76 -0.78 -6.22 4.82
CA HIS A 76 -1.76 -6.95 5.63
C HIS A 76 -1.49 -6.79 7.12
N TRP A 77 -2.33 -6.05 7.85
CA TRP A 77 -2.27 -5.91 9.31
C TRP A 77 -3.48 -6.59 9.95
N SER A 78 -3.26 -7.68 10.68
CA SER A 78 -4.33 -8.33 11.43
C SER A 78 -4.68 -7.54 12.71
N SER A 79 -5.87 -7.79 13.27
CA SER A 79 -6.26 -7.21 14.57
C SER A 79 -5.28 -7.60 15.69
N LYS A 80 -4.68 -8.79 15.60
CA LYS A 80 -3.65 -9.27 16.54
C LYS A 80 -2.35 -8.47 16.38
N ASP A 81 -1.88 -8.27 15.14
CA ASP A 81 -0.68 -7.47 14.85
C ASP A 81 -0.85 -6.02 15.33
N ILE A 82 -2.05 -5.46 15.18
CA ILE A 82 -2.37 -4.10 15.64
C ILE A 82 -2.35 -4.02 17.17
N ALA A 83 -2.93 -5.00 17.86
CA ALA A 83 -2.91 -5.05 19.32
C ALA A 83 -1.48 -5.19 19.86
N GLU A 84 -0.68 -6.04 19.22
CA GLU A 84 0.71 -6.25 19.58
C GLU A 84 1.57 -5.02 19.28
N LEU A 85 1.35 -4.33 18.15
CA LEU A 85 1.99 -3.06 17.81
C LEU A 85 1.74 -1.98 18.87
N ILE A 86 0.50 -1.84 19.35
CA ILE A 86 0.15 -0.86 20.39
C ILE A 86 0.88 -1.20 21.70
N LYS A 87 0.85 -2.48 22.12
CA LYS A 87 1.53 -2.95 23.33
C LYS A 87 3.04 -2.75 23.28
N LEU A 88 3.65 -3.05 22.14
CA LEU A 88 5.09 -2.87 21.92
C LEU A 88 5.47 -1.39 21.87
N GLN A 89 4.60 -0.55 21.29
CA GLN A 89 4.81 0.89 21.29
C GLN A 89 4.77 1.49 22.71
N GLU A 90 3.87 1.03 23.57
CA GLU A 90 3.83 1.42 24.98
C GLU A 90 5.09 0.95 25.72
N LYS A 91 5.56 -0.27 25.44
CA LYS A 91 6.74 -0.86 26.10
C LYS A 91 8.07 -0.20 25.70
N TYR A 92 8.23 0.18 24.43
CA TYR A 92 9.52 0.72 23.92
C TYR A 92 9.45 2.19 23.50
N ALA A 93 8.38 2.90 23.82
CA ALA A 93 8.21 4.34 23.65
C ALA A 93 8.61 4.89 22.26
N GLY A 94 8.29 4.18 21.17
CA GLY A 94 8.64 4.63 19.81
C GLY A 94 9.98 4.13 19.26
N ASN A 95 10.64 3.17 19.91
CA ASN A 95 11.79 2.49 19.31
C ASN A 95 11.33 1.51 18.20
N TRP A 96 11.06 2.06 17.02
CA TRP A 96 10.52 1.33 15.87
C TRP A 96 11.42 0.19 15.38
N ALA A 97 12.73 0.27 15.61
CA ALA A 97 13.66 -0.80 15.23
C ALA A 97 13.43 -2.06 16.09
N LYS A 98 13.33 -1.91 17.42
CA LYS A 98 13.04 -3.05 18.33
C LYS A 98 11.63 -3.61 18.11
N ILE A 99 10.66 -2.72 17.90
CA ILE A 99 9.26 -3.09 17.65
C ILE A 99 9.15 -3.90 16.35
N ALA A 100 9.85 -3.47 15.29
CA ALA A 100 9.95 -4.19 14.02
C ALA A 100 10.50 -5.61 14.18
N THR A 101 11.59 -5.76 14.92
CA THR A 101 12.20 -7.08 15.17
C THR A 101 11.23 -8.04 15.85
N GLN A 102 10.41 -7.53 16.79
CA GLN A 102 9.43 -8.36 17.51
C GLN A 102 8.17 -8.68 16.69
N LEU A 103 7.72 -7.77 15.82
CA LEU A 103 6.59 -8.01 14.93
C LEU A 103 6.95 -8.77 13.65
N GLY A 104 8.25 -9.00 13.39
CA GLY A 104 8.72 -9.55 12.12
C GLY A 104 8.40 -8.64 10.93
N ARG A 105 8.34 -7.32 11.15
CA ARG A 105 7.95 -6.31 10.15
C ARG A 105 9.01 -5.24 9.99
N HIS A 106 8.91 -4.44 8.93
CA HIS A 106 9.80 -3.31 8.72
C HIS A 106 9.48 -2.14 9.67
N SER A 107 10.50 -1.46 10.20
CA SER A 107 10.35 -0.36 11.18
C SER A 107 9.51 0.80 10.67
N LEU A 108 9.66 1.15 9.39
CA LEU A 108 8.83 2.18 8.75
C LEU A 108 7.36 1.78 8.71
N ALA A 109 7.05 0.52 8.38
CA ALA A 109 5.67 0.02 8.31
C ALA A 109 5.01 0.04 9.70
N CYS A 110 5.73 -0.33 10.75
CA CYS A 110 5.24 -0.22 12.14
C CYS A 110 4.93 1.23 12.52
N LYS A 111 5.82 2.16 12.16
CA LYS A 111 5.64 3.60 12.42
C LYS A 111 4.46 4.17 11.65
N GLU A 112 4.34 3.87 10.36
CA GLU A 112 3.24 4.33 9.50
C GLU A 112 1.90 3.76 9.95
N LYS A 113 1.85 2.46 10.29
CA LYS A 113 0.65 1.85 10.82
C LYS A 113 0.25 2.48 12.15
N PHE A 114 1.18 2.60 13.10
CA PHE A 114 0.89 3.24 14.38
C PHE A 114 0.46 4.70 14.19
N ASN A 115 1.09 5.43 13.27
CA ASN A 115 0.67 6.78 12.91
C ASN A 115 -0.77 6.78 12.36
N SER A 116 -1.14 5.87 11.47
CA SER A 116 -2.53 5.76 10.97
C SER A 116 -3.54 5.40 12.06
N LEU A 117 -3.13 4.59 13.06
CA LEU A 117 -3.95 4.22 14.22
C LEU A 117 -4.09 5.38 15.21
N SER A 118 -3.02 6.15 15.43
CA SER A 118 -3.00 7.32 16.30
C SER A 118 -3.70 8.52 15.66
N LEU A 119 -3.63 8.62 14.33
CA LEU A 119 -4.35 9.55 13.47
C LEU A 119 -5.69 8.95 13.02
N LYS A 120 -6.50 8.41 13.96
CA LYS A 120 -7.94 8.24 13.74
C LYS A 120 -8.63 9.61 13.60
N VAL A 121 -8.18 10.38 12.63
CA VAL A 121 -8.84 11.55 12.09
C VAL A 121 -10.14 11.03 11.51
N LYS A 122 -11.22 11.16 12.26
CA LYS A 122 -12.55 10.74 11.83
C LYS A 122 -12.88 11.53 10.56
N ARG A 123 -13.03 10.82 9.43
CA ARG A 123 -13.58 11.37 8.18
C ARG A 123 -15.09 11.16 8.24
N GLY A 124 -15.84 12.22 8.52
CA GLY A 124 -17.29 12.13 8.70
C GLY A 124 -17.87 13.31 9.47
N GLU A 125 -19.19 13.25 9.67
CA GLU A 125 -19.98 14.30 10.33
C GLU A 125 -19.49 14.62 11.74
N TRP A 126 -19.66 15.87 12.14
CA TRP A 126 -19.36 16.35 13.49
C TRP A 126 -20.51 16.00 14.43
N THR A 127 -20.22 15.19 15.43
CA THR A 127 -21.19 14.90 16.49
C THR A 127 -21.39 16.11 17.39
N TYR A 128 -22.52 16.15 18.09
CA TYR A 128 -22.80 17.20 19.08
C TYR A 128 -21.74 17.23 20.19
N GLN A 129 -21.33 16.05 20.68
CA GLN A 129 -20.26 15.90 21.68
C GLN A 129 -18.93 16.48 21.19
N GLU A 130 -18.49 16.13 19.97
CA GLU A 130 -17.26 16.69 19.38
C GLU A 130 -17.34 18.21 19.21
N THR A 131 -18.52 18.72 18.86
CA THR A 131 -18.76 20.16 18.72
C THR A 131 -18.69 20.87 20.08
N GLY A 132 -19.25 20.28 21.13
CA GLY A 132 -19.14 20.80 22.51
C GLY A 132 -17.70 20.84 23.00
N THR A 133 -16.96 19.74 22.87
CA THR A 133 -15.54 19.69 23.25
C THR A 133 -14.70 20.69 22.44
N LEU A 134 -15.00 20.87 21.15
CA LEU A 134 -14.32 21.86 20.32
C LEU A 134 -14.55 23.29 20.85
N LEU A 135 -15.78 23.65 21.20
CA LEU A 135 -16.11 24.97 21.74
C LEU A 135 -15.41 25.23 23.09
N GLU A 136 -15.38 24.24 23.98
CA GLU A 136 -14.64 24.34 25.25
C GLU A 136 -13.14 24.58 25.03
N LEU A 137 -12.53 23.85 24.10
CA LEU A 137 -11.11 24.00 23.79
C LEU A 137 -10.79 25.33 23.12
N ILE A 138 -11.69 25.87 22.30
CA ILE A 138 -11.55 27.21 21.72
C ILE A 138 -11.69 28.28 22.81
N SER A 139 -12.60 28.11 23.76
CA SER A 139 -12.73 29.00 24.91
C SER A 139 -11.44 29.02 25.75
N LYS A 140 -10.82 27.86 25.97
CA LYS A 140 -9.59 27.72 26.77
C LYS A 140 -8.31 28.15 26.04
N PHE A 141 -8.17 27.86 24.75
CA PHE A 141 -6.91 28.01 24.01
C PHE A 141 -6.99 28.96 22.80
N GLY A 142 -8.13 29.61 22.59
CA GLY A 142 -8.38 30.48 21.44
C GLY A 142 -8.31 29.73 20.10
N LYS A 143 -7.93 30.43 19.02
CA LYS A 143 -7.82 29.87 17.67
C LYS A 143 -6.52 29.07 17.42
N ASN A 144 -5.93 28.49 18.47
CA ASN A 144 -4.74 27.64 18.33
C ASN A 144 -5.11 26.22 17.87
N PHE A 145 -5.51 26.09 16.61
CA PHE A 145 -6.05 24.85 16.04
C PHE A 145 -5.05 23.68 16.06
N ALA A 146 -3.75 23.94 16.05
CA ALA A 146 -2.74 22.89 16.17
C ALA A 146 -2.74 22.25 17.57
N LEU A 147 -2.85 23.08 18.62
CA LEU A 147 -2.95 22.60 20.00
C LEU A 147 -4.27 21.87 20.24
N ILE A 148 -5.38 22.42 19.73
CA ILE A 148 -6.72 21.82 19.84
C ILE A 148 -6.76 20.46 19.14
N SER A 149 -6.16 20.34 17.95
CA SER A 149 -6.06 19.06 17.23
C SER A 149 -5.30 18.00 18.04
N LYS A 150 -4.20 18.37 18.70
CA LYS A 150 -3.47 17.46 19.59
C LYS A 150 -4.30 17.01 20.79
N LYS A 151 -5.16 17.89 21.32
CA LYS A 151 -6.04 17.59 22.48
C LYS A 151 -7.23 16.72 22.09
N MET A 152 -7.86 16.97 20.94
CA MET A 152 -8.98 16.14 20.46
C MET A 152 -8.51 14.78 19.94
N ARG A 153 -7.27 14.67 19.43
CA ARG A 153 -6.61 13.46 18.87
C ARG A 153 -7.29 12.84 17.65
N ASN A 154 -8.60 13.03 17.49
CA ASN A 154 -9.46 12.43 16.47
C ASN A 154 -9.88 13.39 15.34
N ARG A 155 -9.47 14.66 15.38
CA ARG A 155 -9.75 15.67 14.34
C ARG A 155 -8.47 16.44 13.99
N SER A 156 -8.22 16.59 12.69
CA SER A 156 -7.06 17.33 12.18
C SER A 156 -7.23 18.84 12.36
N ARG A 157 -6.10 19.57 12.39
CA ARG A 157 -6.07 21.05 12.42
C ARG A 157 -6.97 21.67 11.34
N ILE A 158 -6.96 21.10 10.13
CA ILE A 158 -7.73 21.60 8.98
C ILE A 158 -9.23 21.44 9.26
N GLN A 159 -9.66 20.23 9.64
CA GLN A 159 -11.07 19.97 9.97
C GLN A 159 -11.59 20.85 11.10
N ILE A 160 -10.76 21.08 12.13
CA ILE A 160 -11.09 21.96 13.25
C ILE A 160 -11.31 23.39 12.74
N ARG A 161 -10.37 23.94 11.97
CA ARG A 161 -10.51 25.28 11.39
C ARG A 161 -11.79 25.40 10.56
N ASP A 162 -12.05 24.41 9.70
CA ASP A 162 -13.19 24.44 8.79
C ASP A 162 -14.51 24.32 9.57
N ARG A 163 -14.54 23.53 10.65
CA ARG A 163 -15.70 23.45 11.56
C ARG A 163 -15.95 24.76 12.29
N VAL A 164 -14.91 25.42 12.78
CA VAL A 164 -15.02 26.73 13.45
C VAL A 164 -15.57 27.77 12.49
N ALA A 165 -15.05 27.83 11.26
CA ALA A 165 -15.56 28.74 10.23
C ALA A 165 -17.05 28.48 9.92
N TYR A 166 -17.47 27.21 9.87
CA TYR A 166 -18.88 26.83 9.72
C TYR A 166 -19.74 27.29 10.90
N LEU A 167 -19.28 27.09 12.15
CA LEU A 167 -19.98 27.51 13.36
C LEU A 167 -20.08 29.04 13.50
N GLU A 168 -19.05 29.77 13.08
CA GLU A 168 -19.05 31.24 12.99
C GLU A 168 -20.07 31.73 11.96
N LYS A 169 -20.09 31.12 10.76
CA LYS A 169 -21.03 31.44 9.68
C LYS A 169 -22.49 31.18 10.07
N THR A 170 -22.74 30.10 10.83
CA THR A 170 -24.07 29.74 11.32
C THR A 170 -24.47 30.50 12.60
N LYS A 171 -23.64 31.41 13.10
CA LYS A 171 -23.82 32.18 14.36
C LYS A 171 -23.99 31.31 15.62
N LEU A 172 -23.70 30.02 15.55
CA LEU A 172 -23.72 29.08 16.68
C LEU A 172 -22.51 29.24 17.60
N LEU A 173 -21.50 30.01 17.17
CA LEU A 173 -20.31 30.31 17.97
C LEU A 173 -20.50 31.45 18.99
N LYS A 174 -21.67 32.10 19.02
CA LYS A 174 -21.98 33.13 20.03
C LYS A 174 -22.33 32.48 21.37
N PHE A 175 -21.33 31.93 22.05
CA PHE A 175 -21.39 31.80 23.50
C PHE A 175 -21.09 33.19 24.07
N ASP A 176 -22.17 33.90 24.40
CA ASP A 176 -22.17 35.29 24.83
C ASP A 176 -21.46 35.42 26.19
N SER A 177 -20.38 36.20 26.23
CA SER A 177 -19.68 36.61 27.46
C SER A 177 -20.55 37.47 28.40
N ARG A 178 -21.87 37.57 28.16
CA ARG A 178 -22.86 38.26 29.01
C ARG A 178 -23.66 37.34 29.94
N MET A 179 -23.50 36.02 29.89
CA MET A 179 -24.29 35.08 30.72
C MET A 179 -23.67 34.76 32.09
N GLU A 180 -22.59 35.42 32.51
CA GLU A 180 -22.12 35.38 33.92
C GLU A 180 -22.93 36.31 34.84
N ALA A 181 -23.81 37.16 34.32
CA ALA A 181 -24.56 38.15 35.11
C ALA A 181 -26.02 37.75 35.46
N LYS A 182 -26.38 36.46 35.44
CA LYS A 182 -27.72 35.99 35.85
C LYS A 182 -27.73 34.81 36.83
N LEU A 183 -26.61 34.54 37.50
CA LEU A 183 -26.54 33.55 38.59
C LEU A 183 -25.89 34.12 39.87
N CYS A 184 -25.93 35.45 40.05
CA CYS A 184 -25.83 36.10 41.35
C CYS A 184 -27.15 36.84 41.61
#